data_AF-A0A9E2VVD5-F1
#
_entry.id   AF-A0A9E2VVD5-F1
#
_cell.length_a   1.000
_cell.length_b   1.000
_cell.length_c   1.000
_cell.angle_alpha   90.00
_cell.angle_beta   90.00
_cell.angle_gamma   90.00
#
_symmetry.space_group_name_H-M   'P 1'
#
loop_
_entity.id
_entity.type
_entity.pdbx_description
1 polymer ?
#
loop_
_entity_poly.entity_id
_entity_poly.type
_entity_poly.pdbx_seq_one_letter_code
_entity_poly.pdbx_strand_id
1 'polypeptide(L)'
;MQPNWEHFPHEADMGVRGIGSTKEAAFEGAALALTAVITDPAEVMPTQPVTVACEAPDDELLLVDWLNALVYEMATRKMLFSRFAVRLNDHGLQGTAWGEPVDVARHQPA
;
A
#
# COMPACT_ATOMS: atom_id res chain seq x y z
N MET A 1 -46.27 -0.03 -4.66
CA MET A 1 -45.23 -0.97 -5.13
C MET A 1 -44.31 -1.23 -3.96
N GLN A 2 -44.02 -2.49 -3.63
CA GLN A 2 -43.05 -2.81 -2.57
C GLN A 2 -41.63 -2.59 -3.09
N PRO A 3 -40.66 -2.26 -2.22
CA PRO A 3 -39.27 -2.08 -2.63
C PRO A 3 -38.70 -3.37 -3.24
N ASN A 4 -37.81 -3.22 -4.23
CA ASN A 4 -37.05 -4.32 -4.82
C ASN A 4 -35.57 -3.91 -5.03
N TRP A 5 -34.66 -4.88 -5.07
CA TRP A 5 -33.20 -4.70 -5.15
C TRP A 5 -32.59 -5.66 -6.18
N GLU A 6 -31.43 -5.31 -6.73
CA GLU A 6 -30.64 -6.20 -7.60
C GLU A 6 -29.13 -5.96 -7.43
N HIS A 7 -28.32 -6.97 -7.78
CA HIS A 7 -26.88 -6.86 -7.95
C HIS A 7 -26.51 -6.84 -9.44
N PHE A 8 -25.38 -6.22 -9.76
CA PHE A 8 -24.80 -6.14 -11.10
C PHE A 8 -23.30 -6.47 -11.03
N PRO A 9 -22.63 -6.75 -12.16
CA PRO A 9 -21.23 -7.16 -12.16
C PRO A 9 -20.31 -6.11 -11.53
N HIS A 10 -19.42 -6.55 -10.64
CA HIS A 10 -18.38 -5.74 -10.02
C HIS A 10 -17.08 -6.53 -10.03
N GLU A 11 -16.17 -6.24 -10.97
CA GLU A 11 -14.77 -6.67 -10.85
C GLU A 11 -14.08 -5.67 -9.92
N ALA A 12 -14.01 -6.00 -8.63
CA ALA A 12 -13.65 -5.08 -7.56
C ALA A 12 -12.16 -5.05 -7.23
N ASP A 13 -11.52 -6.20 -7.38
CA ASP A 13 -10.31 -6.48 -6.63
C ASP A 13 -9.11 -6.60 -7.54
N MET A 14 -8.06 -5.87 -7.20
CA MET A 14 -6.75 -6.02 -7.81
C MET A 14 -5.82 -6.72 -6.82
N GLY A 15 -5.29 -7.87 -7.21
CA GLY A 15 -4.24 -8.54 -6.44
C GLY A 15 -2.90 -7.84 -6.61
N VAL A 16 -2.19 -7.59 -5.51
CA VAL A 16 -0.82 -7.07 -5.53
C VAL A 16 0.18 -8.18 -5.18
N ARG A 17 1.35 -8.15 -5.82
CA ARG A 17 2.40 -9.15 -5.59
C ARG A 17 3.77 -8.49 -5.59
N GLY A 18 4.46 -8.59 -4.46
CA GLY A 18 5.88 -8.28 -4.35
C GLY A 18 6.76 -9.51 -4.55
N ILE A 19 7.90 -9.33 -5.20
CA ILE A 19 8.90 -10.38 -5.42
C ILE A 19 10.27 -9.79 -5.07
N GLY A 20 11.05 -10.49 -4.26
CA GLY A 20 12.36 -10.05 -3.81
C GLY A 20 13.26 -11.21 -3.42
N SER A 21 14.57 -10.98 -3.34
CA SER A 21 15.55 -11.97 -2.87
C SER A 21 15.52 -12.16 -1.34
N THR A 22 14.86 -11.25 -0.62
CA THR A 22 14.56 -11.36 0.81
C THR A 22 13.08 -11.14 1.07
N LYS A 23 12.61 -11.53 2.26
CA LYS A 23 11.22 -11.33 2.67
C LYS A 23 10.89 -9.83 2.75
N GLU A 24 11.81 -9.03 3.29
CA GLU A 24 11.73 -7.57 3.31
C GLU A 24 11.53 -6.99 1.92
N ALA A 25 12.34 -7.42 0.95
CA ALA A 25 12.22 -6.95 -0.44
C ALA A 25 10.89 -7.37 -1.09
N ALA A 26 10.33 -8.52 -0.71
CA ALA A 26 9.00 -8.92 -1.16
C ALA A 26 7.89 -8.03 -0.54
N PHE A 27 7.99 -7.66 0.74
CA PHE A 27 7.05 -6.74 1.40
C PHE A 27 7.13 -5.33 0.82
N GLU A 28 8.35 -4.84 0.52
CA GLU A 28 8.57 -3.58 -0.19
C GLU A 28 7.96 -3.61 -1.59
N GLY A 29 8.14 -4.72 -2.33
CA GLY A 29 7.54 -4.90 -3.65
C GLY A 29 6.01 -4.92 -3.62
N ALA A 30 5.41 -5.51 -2.58
CA ALA A 30 3.96 -5.52 -2.41
C ALA A 30 3.41 -4.11 -2.14
N ALA A 31 4.13 -3.32 -1.33
CA ALA A 31 3.81 -1.91 -1.09
C ALA A 31 3.93 -1.04 -2.36
N LEU A 32 4.94 -1.29 -3.19
CA LEU A 32 5.08 -0.62 -4.48
C LEU A 32 3.94 -1.00 -5.43
N ALA A 33 3.59 -2.28 -5.49
CA ALA A 33 2.46 -2.77 -6.28
C ALA A 33 1.12 -2.19 -5.81
N LEU A 34 0.93 -1.98 -4.50
CA LEU A 34 -0.24 -1.28 -3.95
C LEU A 34 -0.34 0.16 -4.47
N THR A 35 0.78 0.87 -4.57
CA THR A 35 0.80 2.21 -5.16
C THR A 35 0.44 2.16 -6.65
N ALA A 36 0.91 1.13 -7.37
CA ALA A 36 0.60 0.91 -8.78
C ALA A 36 -0.90 0.67 -9.08
N VAL A 37 -1.70 0.29 -8.08
CA VAL A 37 -3.17 0.23 -8.19
C VAL A 37 -3.77 1.63 -8.35
N ILE A 38 -3.12 2.66 -7.77
CA ILE A 38 -3.61 4.03 -7.72
C ILE A 38 -3.03 4.88 -8.86
N THR A 39 -1.72 4.78 -9.10
CA THR A 39 -0.99 5.58 -10.11
C THR A 39 0.34 4.91 -10.48
N ASP A 40 1.00 5.35 -11.55
CA ASP A 40 2.37 4.93 -11.84
C ASP A 40 3.32 5.36 -10.71
N PRO A 41 3.96 4.43 -9.97
CA PRO A 41 4.85 4.79 -8.87
C PRO A 41 6.05 5.63 -9.30
N ALA A 42 6.44 5.61 -10.59
CA ALA A 42 7.53 6.44 -11.10
C ALA A 42 7.21 7.95 -11.08
N GLU A 43 5.92 8.31 -11.08
CA GLU A 43 5.44 9.70 -11.03
C GLU A 43 5.38 10.26 -9.60
N VAL A 44 5.63 9.42 -8.59
CA VAL A 44 5.60 9.81 -7.17
C VAL A 44 7.03 10.02 -6.67
N MET A 45 7.35 11.23 -6.22
CA MET A 45 8.66 11.60 -5.71
C MET A 45 8.83 11.16 -4.24
N PRO A 46 9.89 10.41 -3.91
CA PRO A 46 10.12 9.87 -2.57
C PRO A 46 10.78 10.91 -1.64
N THR A 47 10.07 12.01 -1.33
CA THR A 47 10.66 13.18 -0.64
C THR A 47 10.38 13.22 0.87
N GLN A 48 9.20 12.78 1.30
CA GLN A 48 8.74 12.86 2.69
C GLN A 48 8.66 11.45 3.29
N PRO A 49 9.42 11.14 4.35
CA PRO A 49 9.35 9.86 5.03
C PRO A 49 8.15 9.77 5.99
N VAL A 50 7.53 8.59 6.02
CA VAL A 50 6.53 8.18 7.02
C VAL A 50 6.95 6.82 7.57
N THR A 51 7.08 6.72 8.88
CA THR A 51 7.44 5.47 9.56
C THR A 51 6.20 4.74 10.03
N VAL A 52 6.18 3.43 9.85
CA VAL A 52 5.10 2.54 10.25
C VAL A 52 5.70 1.38 11.02
N ALA A 53 5.00 0.94 12.06
CA ALA A 53 5.34 -0.26 12.80
C ALA A 53 4.11 -1.16 12.91
N CYS A 54 4.29 -2.45 12.67
CA CYS A 54 3.24 -3.47 12.77
C CYS A 54 3.76 -4.64 13.60
N GLU A 55 2.87 -5.32 14.32
CA GLU A 55 3.17 -6.57 15.00
C GLU A 55 2.03 -7.55 14.73
N ALA A 56 2.39 -8.79 14.38
CA ALA A 56 1.43 -9.83 14.03
C ALA A 56 1.97 -11.22 14.38
N PRO A 57 1.10 -12.21 14.61
CA PRO A 57 1.53 -13.55 15.02
C PRO A 57 2.24 -14.34 13.91
N ASP A 58 2.08 -13.94 12.64
CA ASP A 58 2.67 -14.58 11.47
C ASP A 58 2.91 -13.58 10.32
N ASP A 59 3.63 -14.02 9.29
CA ASP A 59 4.00 -13.20 8.14
C ASP A 59 2.79 -12.77 7.28
N GLU A 60 1.75 -13.61 7.20
CA GLU A 60 0.58 -13.36 6.36
C GLU A 60 -0.22 -12.18 6.90
N LEU A 61 -0.49 -12.20 8.21
CA LEU A 61 -1.13 -11.09 8.91
C LEU A 61 -0.21 -9.87 8.96
N LEU A 62 1.11 -10.05 9.12
CA LEU A 62 2.05 -8.93 9.10
C LEU A 62 2.03 -8.19 7.76
N LEU A 63 1.90 -8.92 6.65
CA LEU A 63 1.77 -8.32 5.32
C LEU A 63 0.45 -7.56 5.18
N VAL A 64 -0.66 -8.14 5.65
CA VAL A 64 -1.98 -7.49 5.65
C VAL A 64 -1.94 -6.19 6.45
N ASP A 65 -1.39 -6.21 7.66
CA ASP A 65 -1.30 -5.03 8.52
C ASP A 65 -0.39 -3.96 7.93
N TRP A 66 0.72 -4.36 7.31
CA TRP A 66 1.62 -3.44 6.59
C TRP A 66 0.90 -2.73 5.44
N LEU A 67 0.20 -3.46 4.57
CA LEU A 67 -0.52 -2.87 3.45
C LEU A 67 -1.69 -1.99 3.94
N ASN A 68 -2.43 -2.42 4.96
CA ASN A 68 -3.50 -1.64 5.56
C ASN A 68 -2.98 -0.32 6.18
N ALA A 69 -1.84 -0.38 6.87
CA ALA A 69 -1.21 0.81 7.43
C ALA A 69 -0.81 1.79 6.32
N LEU A 70 -0.26 1.31 5.21
CA LEU A 70 0.05 2.17 4.06
C LEU A 70 -1.21 2.83 3.48
N VAL A 71 -2.28 2.07 3.26
CA VAL A 71 -3.57 2.63 2.79
C VAL A 71 -4.09 3.69 3.76
N TYR A 72 -4.01 3.43 5.07
CA TYR A 72 -4.39 4.39 6.10
C TYR A 72 -3.57 5.68 6.03
N GLU A 73 -2.24 5.58 5.94
CA GLU A 73 -1.34 6.74 5.83
C GLU A 73 -1.61 7.54 4.55
N MET A 74 -1.84 6.87 3.42
CA MET A 74 -2.22 7.53 2.16
C MET A 74 -3.54 8.32 2.32
N ALA A 75 -4.56 7.69 2.91
CA ALA A 75 -5.89 8.28 3.06
C ALA A 75 -5.91 9.48 4.04
N THR A 76 -5.18 9.36 5.15
CA THR A 76 -5.14 10.37 6.22
C THR A 76 -4.22 11.55 5.88
N ARG A 77 -3.05 11.29 5.31
CA ARG A 77 -2.09 12.35 4.93
C ARG A 77 -2.33 12.94 3.56
N LYS A 78 -3.18 12.31 2.74
CA LYS A 78 -3.34 12.64 1.31
C LYS A 78 -1.99 12.55 0.59
N MET A 79 -1.28 11.45 0.80
CA MET A 79 0.03 11.19 0.20
C MET A 79 0.01 9.89 -0.61
N LEU A 80 0.94 9.77 -1.56
CA LEU A 80 1.30 8.51 -2.22
C LEU A 80 2.78 8.24 -1.96
N PHE A 81 3.20 6.97 -2.05
CA PHE A 81 4.55 6.53 -1.71
C PHE A 81 5.16 5.71 -2.86
N SER A 82 6.44 5.90 -3.16
CA SER A 82 7.12 5.18 -4.26
C SER A 82 8.39 4.46 -3.85
N ARG A 83 8.82 4.65 -2.61
CA ARG A 83 9.99 3.98 -2.05
C ARG A 83 9.65 3.45 -0.68
N PHE A 84 10.09 2.23 -0.41
CA PHE A 84 9.85 1.53 0.83
C PHE A 84 11.16 0.93 1.33
N ALA A 85 11.30 0.85 2.64
CA ALA A 85 12.36 0.11 3.30
C ALA A 85 11.73 -0.61 4.48
N VAL A 86 11.86 -1.94 4.49
CA VAL A 86 11.27 -2.80 5.50
C VAL A 86 12.38 -3.49 6.27
N ARG A 87 12.20 -3.57 7.59
CA ARG A 87 12.97 -4.44 8.46
C ARG A 87 12.01 -5.34 9.20
N LEU A 88 12.28 -6.63 9.13
CA LEU A 88 11.52 -7.64 9.86
C LEU A 88 12.33 -8.11 11.06
N ASN A 89 11.64 -8.35 12.15
CA ASN A 89 12.07 -9.12 13.30
C ASN A 89 10.98 -10.14 13.62
N ASP A 90 11.24 -11.10 14.52
CA ASP A 90 10.42 -12.31 14.75
C ASP A 90 8.91 -12.14 14.50
N HIS A 91 8.28 -11.12 15.10
CA HIS A 91 6.84 -10.85 14.96
C HIS A 91 6.54 -9.38 14.60
N GLY A 92 7.55 -8.62 14.20
CA GLY A 92 7.44 -7.17 14.03
C GLY A 92 7.99 -6.68 12.70
N LEU A 93 7.31 -5.68 12.14
CA LEU A 93 7.74 -4.94 10.97
C LEU A 93 8.03 -3.50 11.36
N GLN A 94 9.20 -3.00 10.96
CA GLN A 94 9.48 -1.57 10.93
C GLN A 94 9.65 -1.14 9.47
N GLY A 95 8.71 -0.34 8.99
CA GLY A 95 8.67 0.18 7.63
C GLY A 95 8.94 1.67 7.60
N THR A 96 9.63 2.13 6.57
CA THR A 96 9.61 3.54 6.16
C THR A 96 9.13 3.63 4.73
N ALA A 97 8.12 4.47 4.49
CA ALA A 97 7.61 4.80 3.18
C ALA A 97 7.98 6.25 2.84
N TRP A 98 8.51 6.49 1.64
CA TRP A 98 8.83 7.83 1.17
C TRP A 98 7.92 8.21 0.01
N GLY A 99 7.43 9.44 0.04
CA GLY A 99 6.45 9.90 -0.93
C GLY A 99 6.22 11.40 -0.89
N GLU A 100 5.06 11.80 -1.37
CA GLU A 100 4.64 13.20 -1.45
C GLU A 100 3.11 13.33 -1.42
N PRO A 101 2.58 14.54 -1.15
CA PRO A 101 1.15 14.80 -1.27
C PRO A 101 0.61 14.48 -2.67
N VAL A 102 -0.65 14.07 -2.73
CA VAL A 102 -1.30 13.75 -4.01
C VAL A 102 -1.41 15.00 -4.87
N ASP A 103 -0.80 14.97 -6.06
CA ASP A 103 -1.05 15.90 -7.16
C ASP A 103 -2.00 15.22 -8.16
N VAL A 104 -3.22 15.73 -8.28
CA VAL A 104 -4.25 15.14 -9.16
C VAL A 104 -3.89 15.27 -10.63
N ALA A 105 -3.18 16.33 -11.03
CA ALA A 105 -2.82 16.56 -12.43
C ALA A 105 -1.74 15.57 -12.89
N ARG A 106 -0.80 15.24 -11.99
CA ARG A 106 0.28 14.28 -12.27
C ARG A 106 -0.16 12.84 -12.04
N HIS A 107 -0.77 12.54 -10.90
CA HIS A 107 -1.02 11.16 -10.47
C HIS A 107 -2.27 10.55 -11.09
N GLN A 108 -3.21 11.35 -11.61
CA GLN A 108 -4.45 10.88 -12.24
C GLN A 108 -5.12 9.70 -11.51
N PRO A 109 -5.33 9.81 -10.18
CA PRO A 109 -5.99 8.73 -9.43
C PRO A 109 -7.38 8.50 -10.05
N ALA A 110 -7.68 7.23 -10.34
CA ALA A 110 -8.94 6.81 -10.97
C ALA A 110 -10.18 7.24 -10.17
#